data_AF-A0A9E6EWS3-F1
#
_entry.id   AF-A0A9E6EWS3-F1
#
_cell.length_a   1.000
_cell.length_b   1.000
_cell.length_c   1.000
_cell.angle_alpha   90.00
_cell.angle_beta   90.00
_cell.angle_gamma   90.00
#
_symmetry.space_group_name_H-M   'P 1'
#
loop_
_entity.id
_entity.type
_entity.pdbx_description
1 polymer ?
#
loop_
_entity_poly.entity_id
_entity_poly.type
_entity_poly.pdbx_seq_one_letter_code
_entity_poly.pdbx_strand_id
1 'polypeptide(L)'
;MIKINKENPRKSLNKAFLKIKPQRDDIEKFKKNLVEVLDKIYENESEEYHKNLVSDFLKNTYYSPANFINTKGRNDLVIHNGKDAKTTVGVIVEAKKPSNKAEMLSADNINAKALHELILYYLRERITLNNLEVKHLVATNIYEWYIFDAKLFEKIFAQNKLLVKQFIDFEEGRLSGKDTSFFYKSIAEPFVKELETEITFTYFDIREYNSPLRNADKSDDNKLISLFKLLSPQHLLKLSFLNDSNSLDKTFYSELLHIIGLEETKDGSKKLIGRKGKNRYSGTFIENTIVQLDSLDKISRTVNPSQYGNTTDERLYNVSLELVITWINRILFLKLLEAQLITYHKGDKNFQFLNTEKIKDFDELNTLFFQVLARKPEERSEDIKKLFFNVPYLNSSLFEPTEIEHQTIFINCLRTEAKIPILSNTVLKDHTGKKQSGELNALEYIFEFLNAYDFSSEGSEEIQEDNKTLINASVLGLIFEKINGYKDGSFFTPGFITMYICRETLRRAVLQKFKDEKSWDCADLTELHNKITDKKEANKIINSLKICDPAVGSGHFLVSALNEIIAVKSELNILHDSNGKS
;
A
#
# COMPACT_ATOMS: atom_id res chain seq x y z
N MET A 1 1.29 -35.27 -23.57
CA MET A 1 2.28 -34.16 -23.47
C MET A 1 1.91 -33.34 -22.24
N ILE A 2 2.90 -33.00 -21.43
CA ILE A 2 2.72 -32.18 -20.22
C ILE A 2 2.13 -30.83 -20.65
N LYS A 3 1.08 -30.37 -19.96
CA LYS A 3 0.52 -29.03 -20.21
C LYS A 3 1.38 -28.01 -19.46
N ILE A 4 1.91 -27.02 -20.17
CA ILE A 4 2.75 -25.96 -19.60
C ILE A 4 1.98 -24.65 -19.61
N ASN A 5 1.97 -23.96 -18.48
CA ASN A 5 1.38 -22.63 -18.33
C ASN A 5 2.46 -21.64 -17.87
N LYS A 6 3.01 -20.91 -18.83
CA LYS A 6 4.06 -19.92 -18.62
C LYS A 6 3.46 -18.57 -18.23
N GLU A 7 3.86 -18.05 -17.08
CA GLU A 7 3.50 -16.71 -16.62
C GLU A 7 4.67 -15.73 -16.74
N ASN A 8 4.36 -14.45 -16.97
CA ASN A 8 5.35 -13.38 -16.90
C ASN A 8 5.49 -12.85 -15.45
N PRO A 9 6.58 -12.13 -15.12
CA PRO A 9 6.81 -11.59 -13.78
C PRO A 9 5.63 -10.83 -13.19
N ARG A 10 4.96 -10.00 -14.00
CA ARG A 10 3.84 -9.17 -13.56
C ARG A 10 2.62 -10.00 -13.14
N LYS A 11 2.29 -11.06 -13.87
CA LYS A 11 1.13 -11.92 -13.61
C LYS A 11 1.30 -12.74 -12.33
N SER A 12 2.53 -13.15 -12.01
CA SER A 12 2.82 -13.98 -10.83
C SER A 12 2.89 -13.20 -9.52
N LEU A 13 2.94 -11.87 -9.57
CA LEU A 13 2.97 -11.02 -8.38
C LEU A 13 1.58 -10.85 -7.75
N ASN A 14 1.54 -10.72 -6.42
CA ASN A 14 0.32 -10.30 -5.72
C ASN A 14 -0.07 -8.88 -6.19
N LYS A 15 -1.34 -8.69 -6.56
CA LYS A 15 -1.84 -7.41 -7.10
C LYS A 15 -1.67 -6.23 -6.15
N ALA A 16 -1.81 -6.44 -4.83
CA ALA A 16 -1.58 -5.40 -3.84
C ALA A 16 -0.09 -5.06 -3.73
N PHE A 17 0.77 -6.08 -3.70
CA PHE A 17 2.22 -5.85 -3.70
C PHE A 17 2.70 -5.11 -4.95
N LEU A 18 2.12 -5.43 -6.11
CA LEU A 18 2.45 -4.77 -7.38
C LEU A 18 2.18 -3.26 -7.35
N LYS A 19 1.19 -2.79 -6.57
CA LYS A 19 0.84 -1.38 -6.41
C LYS A 19 1.74 -0.58 -5.46
N ILE A 20 2.52 -1.24 -4.60
CA ILE A 20 3.43 -0.55 -3.67
C ILE A 20 4.62 0.01 -4.45
N LYS A 21 4.77 1.34 -4.51
CA LYS A 21 5.86 1.96 -5.27
C LYS A 21 7.22 1.59 -4.67
N PRO A 22 8.16 1.00 -5.45
CA PRO A 22 9.53 0.84 -4.97
C PRO A 22 10.22 2.22 -4.92
N GLN A 23 11.17 2.39 -4.00
CA GLN A 23 11.95 3.62 -3.94
C GLN A 23 12.95 3.69 -5.09
N ARG A 24 13.22 4.89 -5.58
CA ARG A 24 14.23 5.15 -6.62
C ARG A 24 15.59 4.57 -6.26
N ASP A 25 16.05 4.78 -5.02
CA ASP A 25 17.34 4.28 -4.55
C ASP A 25 17.44 2.74 -4.63
N ASP A 26 16.34 2.04 -4.33
CA ASP A 26 16.28 0.58 -4.40
C ASP A 26 16.34 0.08 -5.85
N ILE A 27 15.66 0.79 -6.77
CA ILE A 27 15.69 0.48 -8.21
C ILE A 27 17.09 0.76 -8.78
N GLU A 28 17.72 1.88 -8.44
CA GLU A 28 19.09 2.17 -8.92
C GLU A 28 20.10 1.14 -8.38
N LYS A 29 19.96 0.72 -7.12
CA LYS A 29 20.77 -0.36 -6.56
C LYS A 29 20.56 -1.68 -7.31
N PHE A 30 19.30 -2.03 -7.61
CA PHE A 30 18.96 -3.21 -8.42
C PHE A 30 19.55 -3.12 -9.83
N LYS A 31 19.40 -1.97 -10.51
CA LYS A 31 19.96 -1.72 -11.85
C LYS A 31 21.47 -1.93 -11.84
N LYS A 32 22.17 -1.27 -10.92
CA LYS A 32 23.63 -1.37 -10.78
C LYS A 32 24.06 -2.83 -10.63
N ASN A 33 23.45 -3.56 -9.70
CA ASN A 33 23.84 -4.94 -9.43
C ASN A 33 23.49 -5.88 -10.60
N LEU A 34 22.36 -5.67 -11.29
CA LEU A 34 21.97 -6.51 -12.44
C LEU A 34 22.82 -6.22 -13.68
N VAL A 35 23.19 -4.96 -13.91
CA VAL A 35 24.17 -4.58 -14.94
C VAL A 35 25.52 -5.22 -14.67
N GLU A 36 25.98 -5.21 -13.41
CA GLU A 36 27.24 -5.87 -13.03
C GLU A 36 27.21 -7.38 -13.29
N VAL A 37 26.08 -8.05 -13.07
CA VAL A 37 25.90 -9.46 -13.48
C VAL A 37 26.03 -9.58 -14.98
N LEU A 38 25.25 -8.81 -15.75
CA LEU A 38 25.24 -8.89 -17.22
C LEU A 38 26.63 -8.67 -17.83
N ASP A 39 27.41 -7.75 -17.27
CA ASP A 39 28.77 -7.44 -17.74
C ASP A 39 29.81 -8.51 -17.39
N LYS A 40 29.55 -9.32 -16.34
CA LYS A 40 30.47 -10.39 -15.89
C LYS A 40 30.14 -11.76 -16.46
N ILE A 41 29.01 -11.95 -17.13
CA ILE A 41 28.69 -13.26 -17.71
C ILE A 41 29.71 -13.60 -18.80
N TYR A 42 30.37 -14.74 -18.64
CA TYR A 42 31.26 -15.30 -19.64
C TYR A 42 30.90 -16.76 -19.89
N GLU A 43 30.23 -17.03 -21.02
CA GLU A 43 29.61 -18.34 -21.31
C GLU A 43 30.57 -19.53 -21.24
N ASN A 44 31.88 -19.30 -21.40
CA ASN A 44 32.89 -20.35 -21.33
C ASN A 44 33.28 -20.73 -19.89
N GLU A 45 32.96 -19.90 -18.89
CA GLU A 45 33.25 -20.19 -17.48
C GLU A 45 32.47 -21.39 -16.93
N SER A 46 32.87 -21.85 -15.75
CA SER A 46 32.20 -22.95 -15.03
C SER A 46 30.77 -22.61 -14.57
N GLU A 47 29.99 -23.65 -14.25
CA GLU A 47 28.69 -23.49 -13.59
C GLU A 47 28.82 -22.78 -12.22
N GLU A 48 29.87 -23.13 -11.45
CA GLU A 48 30.19 -22.51 -10.17
C GLU A 48 30.42 -20.99 -10.27
N TYR A 49 31.09 -20.55 -11.34
CA TYR A 49 31.31 -19.12 -11.60
C TYR A 49 29.98 -18.36 -11.73
N HIS A 50 29.07 -18.85 -12.57
CA HIS A 50 27.78 -18.21 -12.79
C HIS A 50 26.89 -18.29 -11.55
N LYS A 51 26.94 -19.40 -10.81
CA LYS A 51 26.24 -19.55 -9.54
C LYS A 51 26.67 -18.50 -8.51
N ASN A 52 27.97 -18.19 -8.43
CA ASN A 52 28.48 -17.14 -7.55
C ASN A 52 27.95 -15.75 -7.96
N LEU A 53 27.89 -15.44 -9.27
CA LEU A 53 27.28 -14.19 -9.75
C LEU A 53 25.80 -14.07 -9.34
N VAL A 54 25.03 -15.16 -9.46
CA VAL A 54 23.63 -15.19 -9.00
C VAL A 54 23.55 -14.97 -7.48
N SER A 55 24.39 -15.64 -6.71
CA SER A 55 24.44 -15.51 -5.24
C SER A 55 24.73 -14.08 -4.81
N ASP A 56 25.77 -13.47 -5.39
CA ASP A 56 26.22 -12.12 -5.06
C ASP A 56 25.16 -11.08 -5.43
N PHE A 57 24.53 -11.23 -6.60
CA PHE A 57 23.43 -10.38 -7.02
C PHE A 57 22.28 -10.37 -6.03
N LEU A 58 21.79 -11.55 -5.63
CA LEU A 58 20.68 -11.66 -4.69
C LEU A 58 21.08 -11.08 -3.32
N LYS A 59 22.26 -11.45 -2.80
CA LYS A 59 22.77 -10.94 -1.52
C LYS A 59 22.87 -9.42 -1.50
N ASN A 60 23.57 -8.85 -2.49
CA ASN A 60 23.90 -7.43 -2.52
C ASN A 60 22.68 -6.57 -2.83
N THR A 61 21.68 -7.11 -3.53
CA THR A 61 20.46 -6.38 -3.86
C THR A 61 19.46 -6.41 -2.71
N TYR A 62 19.13 -7.60 -2.19
CA TYR A 62 17.95 -7.80 -1.35
C TYR A 62 18.20 -8.43 0.02
N TYR A 63 19.01 -9.49 0.06
CA TYR A 63 18.92 -10.46 1.16
C TYR A 63 19.91 -10.19 2.29
N SER A 64 21.06 -9.55 2.01
CA SER A 64 22.04 -9.26 3.06
C SER A 64 21.64 -8.03 3.89
N PRO A 65 21.75 -8.07 5.24
CA PRO A 65 22.15 -9.19 6.09
C PRO A 65 20.97 -10.01 6.66
N ALA A 66 19.74 -9.74 6.23
CA ALA A 66 18.52 -10.29 6.83
C ALA A 66 18.33 -11.80 6.59
N ASN A 67 18.78 -12.30 5.43
CA ASN A 67 18.61 -13.68 5.00
C ASN A 67 19.95 -14.26 4.54
N PHE A 68 20.23 -15.49 4.97
CA PHE A 68 21.42 -16.21 4.57
C PHE A 68 21.24 -16.87 3.21
N ILE A 69 22.22 -16.69 2.33
CA ILE A 69 22.27 -17.31 1.01
C ILE A 69 23.59 -18.05 0.87
N ASN A 70 23.53 -19.37 0.69
CA ASN A 70 24.72 -20.19 0.44
C ASN A 70 24.33 -21.56 -0.16
N THR A 71 25.33 -22.38 -0.49
CA THR A 71 25.14 -23.80 -0.77
C THR A 71 24.64 -24.54 0.48
N LYS A 72 23.91 -25.64 0.29
CA LYS A 72 23.50 -26.53 1.40
C LYS A 72 23.59 -27.98 0.95
N GLY A 73 24.62 -28.69 1.43
CA GLY A 73 24.89 -30.06 1.00
C GLY A 73 25.19 -30.11 -0.50
N ARG A 74 24.34 -30.81 -1.26
CA ARG A 74 24.44 -30.87 -2.74
C ARG A 74 23.54 -29.86 -3.46
N ASN A 75 22.74 -29.08 -2.73
CA ASN A 75 21.96 -28.03 -3.36
C ASN A 75 22.89 -26.89 -3.75
N ASP A 76 22.79 -26.46 -5.01
CA ASP A 76 23.60 -25.38 -5.58
C ASP A 76 23.53 -24.10 -4.75
N LEU A 77 22.31 -23.61 -4.52
CA LEU A 77 22.09 -22.39 -3.77
C LEU A 77 20.75 -22.46 -3.04
N VAL A 78 20.70 -22.00 -1.80
CA VAL A 78 19.47 -21.87 -1.03
C VAL A 78 19.37 -20.48 -0.41
N ILE A 79 18.15 -19.97 -0.30
CA ILE A 79 17.82 -18.78 0.49
C ILE A 79 17.13 -19.24 1.75
N HIS A 80 17.72 -18.92 2.90
CA HIS A 80 17.17 -19.26 4.21
C HIS A 80 16.15 -18.22 4.67
N ASN A 81 15.16 -18.68 5.45
CA ASN A 81 14.12 -17.81 6.01
C ASN A 81 14.66 -16.84 7.07
N GLY A 82 15.87 -17.04 7.59
CA GLY A 82 16.55 -16.09 8.47
C GLY A 82 18.04 -15.91 8.17
N LYS A 83 18.73 -15.24 9.10
CA LYS A 83 20.09 -14.71 8.91
C LYS A 83 21.23 -15.72 8.91
N ASP A 84 20.96 -16.99 9.20
CA ASP A 84 21.99 -18.03 9.28
C ASP A 84 21.51 -19.39 8.77
N ALA A 85 22.49 -20.29 8.53
CA ALA A 85 22.29 -21.61 7.96
C ALA A 85 21.45 -22.58 8.83
N LYS A 86 21.19 -22.24 10.10
CA LYS A 86 20.38 -23.07 11.00
C LYS A 86 18.88 -22.87 10.78
N THR A 87 18.50 -21.74 10.19
CA THR A 87 17.11 -21.47 9.84
C THR A 87 16.65 -22.31 8.65
N THR A 88 15.35 -22.51 8.50
CA THR A 88 14.78 -23.33 7.44
C THR A 88 15.05 -22.74 6.06
N VAL A 89 15.12 -23.61 5.05
CA VAL A 89 15.26 -23.18 3.65
C VAL A 89 13.90 -22.67 3.16
N GLY A 90 13.89 -21.45 2.62
CA GLY A 90 12.72 -20.81 2.02
C GLY A 90 12.71 -20.89 0.49
N VAL A 91 13.87 -20.85 -0.17
CA VAL A 91 13.99 -21.00 -1.63
C VAL A 91 15.12 -21.95 -1.98
N ILE A 92 14.89 -22.83 -2.95
CA ILE A 92 15.92 -23.68 -3.55
C ILE A 92 16.20 -23.13 -4.96
N VAL A 93 17.47 -22.93 -5.28
CA VAL A 93 17.92 -22.43 -6.58
C VAL A 93 18.90 -23.42 -7.19
N GLU A 94 18.58 -23.89 -8.38
CA GLU A 94 19.40 -24.74 -9.23
C GLU A 94 19.98 -23.90 -10.37
N ALA A 95 21.31 -23.87 -10.49
CA ALA A 95 22.00 -23.02 -11.45
C ALA A 95 22.72 -23.87 -12.49
N LYS A 96 22.42 -23.68 -13.78
CA LYS A 96 23.15 -24.32 -14.88
C LYS A 96 24.07 -23.36 -15.61
N LYS A 97 25.13 -23.89 -16.20
CA LYS A 97 25.96 -23.11 -17.13
C LYS A 97 25.12 -22.65 -18.35
N PRO A 98 25.27 -21.40 -18.84
CA PRO A 98 24.53 -20.89 -20.01
C PRO A 98 24.60 -21.77 -21.26
N SER A 99 25.76 -22.37 -21.53
CA SER A 99 25.97 -23.23 -22.69
C SER A 99 25.34 -24.63 -22.55
N ASN A 100 24.90 -25.02 -21.35
CA ASN A 100 24.38 -26.36 -21.04
C ASN A 100 22.87 -26.47 -21.35
N LYS A 101 22.54 -26.41 -22.64
CA LYS A 101 21.15 -26.46 -23.12
C LYS A 101 20.47 -27.83 -22.92
N ALA A 102 21.26 -28.89 -22.75
CA ALA A 102 20.72 -30.25 -22.61
C ALA A 102 20.15 -30.52 -21.20
N GLU A 103 20.74 -29.91 -20.17
CA GLU A 103 20.34 -30.11 -18.77
C GLU A 103 19.37 -29.03 -18.27
N MET A 104 19.30 -27.88 -18.95
CA MET A 104 18.46 -26.74 -18.60
C MET A 104 17.02 -26.89 -19.14
N LEU A 105 16.05 -26.30 -18.43
CA LEU A 105 14.67 -26.21 -18.90
C LEU A 105 14.58 -25.29 -20.13
N SER A 106 13.53 -25.48 -20.92
CA SER A 106 13.11 -24.55 -21.98
C SER A 106 11.64 -24.19 -21.80
N ALA A 107 11.17 -23.15 -22.50
CA ALA A 107 9.77 -22.73 -22.43
C ALA A 107 8.79 -23.84 -22.86
N ASP A 108 9.22 -24.76 -23.75
CA ASP A 108 8.39 -25.82 -24.33
C ASP A 108 8.68 -27.21 -23.75
N ASN A 109 9.82 -27.37 -23.06
CA ASN A 109 10.20 -28.62 -22.41
C ASN A 109 10.85 -28.37 -21.04
N ILE A 110 10.13 -28.76 -20.01
CA ILE A 110 10.58 -28.69 -18.61
C ILE A 110 11.15 -30.00 -18.09
N ASN A 111 11.00 -31.13 -18.81
CA ASN A 111 11.53 -32.42 -18.40
C ASN A 111 13.03 -32.50 -18.67
N ALA A 112 13.79 -31.76 -17.88
CA ALA A 112 15.24 -31.61 -17.96
C ALA A 112 15.87 -31.87 -16.59
N LYS A 113 17.17 -32.15 -16.58
CA LYS A 113 17.92 -32.51 -15.38
C LYS A 113 17.79 -31.47 -14.26
N ALA A 114 17.81 -30.17 -14.59
CA ALA A 114 17.62 -29.11 -13.61
C ALA A 114 16.26 -29.20 -12.86
N LEU A 115 15.18 -29.63 -13.54
CA LEU A 115 13.91 -29.89 -12.86
C LEU A 115 14.01 -31.14 -11.96
N HIS A 116 14.69 -32.19 -12.41
CA HIS A 116 14.89 -33.41 -11.62
C HIS A 116 15.71 -33.15 -10.35
N GLU A 117 16.70 -32.26 -10.44
CA GLU A 117 17.47 -31.76 -9.30
C GLU A 117 16.58 -31.00 -8.32
N LEU A 118 15.76 -30.06 -8.80
CA LEU A 118 14.79 -29.37 -7.96
C LEU A 118 13.80 -30.32 -7.28
N ILE A 119 13.30 -31.35 -7.98
CA ILE A 119 12.40 -32.36 -7.40
C ILE A 119 13.12 -33.11 -6.28
N LEU A 120 14.35 -33.57 -6.50
CA LEU A 120 15.13 -34.28 -5.49
C LEU A 120 15.37 -33.40 -4.25
N TYR A 121 15.79 -32.15 -4.46
CA TYR A 121 16.10 -31.23 -3.36
C TYR A 121 14.86 -30.84 -2.58
N TYR A 122 13.74 -30.65 -3.28
CA TYR A 122 12.46 -30.43 -2.63
C TYR A 122 12.04 -31.61 -1.76
N LEU A 123 12.09 -32.84 -2.28
CA LEU A 123 11.72 -34.04 -1.53
C LEU A 123 12.62 -34.26 -0.31
N ARG A 124 13.92 -33.98 -0.41
CA ARG A 124 14.82 -34.02 0.75
C ARG A 124 14.45 -33.02 1.83
N GLU A 125 14.19 -31.75 1.46
CA GLU A 125 13.72 -30.76 2.43
C GLU A 125 12.37 -31.19 3.04
N ARG A 126 11.42 -31.58 2.20
CA ARG A 126 10.03 -31.79 2.59
C ARG A 126 9.80 -33.11 3.34
N ILE A 127 10.40 -34.20 2.88
CA ILE A 127 10.15 -35.57 3.38
C ILE A 127 11.23 -35.97 4.39
N THR A 128 12.52 -35.77 4.07
CA THR A 128 13.62 -36.18 4.95
C THR A 128 13.81 -35.22 6.11
N LEU A 129 13.79 -33.91 5.85
CA LEU A 129 14.03 -32.87 6.86
C LEU A 129 12.73 -32.31 7.48
N ASN A 130 11.56 -32.75 7.02
CA ASN A 130 10.25 -32.25 7.46
C ASN A 130 10.09 -30.71 7.37
N ASN A 131 10.77 -30.08 6.42
CA ASN A 131 10.68 -28.63 6.21
C ASN A 131 9.38 -28.28 5.46
N LEU A 132 8.47 -27.56 6.15
CA LEU A 132 7.20 -27.07 5.61
C LEU A 132 7.30 -25.62 5.08
N GLU A 133 8.49 -25.02 5.14
CA GLU A 133 8.69 -23.58 4.94
C GLU A 133 9.33 -23.23 3.60
N VAL A 134 9.56 -24.20 2.71
CA VAL A 134 9.96 -23.93 1.32
C VAL A 134 8.80 -23.22 0.59
N LYS A 135 9.09 -22.07 -0.02
CA LYS A 135 8.11 -21.18 -0.65
C LYS A 135 8.19 -21.21 -2.17
N HIS A 136 9.39 -21.23 -2.73
CA HIS A 136 9.64 -21.26 -4.17
C HIS A 136 10.84 -22.14 -4.52
N LEU A 137 10.87 -22.61 -5.77
CA LEU A 137 11.99 -23.30 -6.38
C LEU A 137 12.36 -22.59 -7.68
N VAL A 138 13.64 -22.42 -7.94
CA VAL A 138 14.15 -21.66 -9.07
C VAL A 138 15.14 -22.51 -9.85
N ALA A 139 14.95 -22.60 -11.15
CA ALA A 139 16.00 -23.07 -12.06
C ALA A 139 16.45 -21.90 -12.93
N THR A 140 17.75 -21.71 -13.07
CA THR A 140 18.31 -20.64 -13.90
C THR A 140 19.59 -21.05 -14.60
N ASN A 141 19.81 -20.53 -15.80
CA ASN A 141 21.12 -20.61 -16.47
C ASN A 141 21.86 -19.25 -16.45
N ILE A 142 21.55 -18.40 -15.47
CA ILE A 142 21.84 -16.96 -15.34
C ILE A 142 21.02 -16.05 -16.25
N TYR A 143 20.80 -16.43 -17.51
CA TYR A 143 20.02 -15.65 -18.46
C TYR A 143 18.51 -15.84 -18.23
N GLU A 144 18.08 -17.08 -18.31
CA GLU A 144 16.69 -17.50 -18.20
C GLU A 144 16.41 -18.00 -16.78
N TRP A 145 15.24 -17.62 -16.27
CA TRP A 145 14.81 -17.93 -14.91
C TRP A 145 13.44 -18.57 -14.94
N TYR A 146 13.32 -19.70 -14.25
CA TYR A 146 12.09 -20.48 -14.11
C TYR A 146 11.76 -20.58 -12.63
N ILE A 147 10.68 -19.95 -12.18
CA ILE A 147 10.29 -19.87 -10.77
C ILE A 147 8.98 -20.63 -10.56
N PHE A 148 9.00 -21.58 -9.64
CA PHE A 148 7.88 -22.44 -9.30
C PHE A 148 7.42 -22.17 -7.87
N ASP A 149 6.10 -22.04 -7.64
CA ASP A 149 5.54 -22.04 -6.30
C ASP A 149 5.70 -23.43 -5.66
N ALA A 150 6.23 -23.51 -4.45
CA ALA A 150 6.40 -24.78 -3.74
C ALA A 150 5.07 -25.53 -3.51
N LYS A 151 3.92 -24.85 -3.53
CA LYS A 151 2.59 -25.49 -3.49
C LYS A 151 2.36 -26.43 -4.68
N LEU A 152 2.93 -26.09 -5.85
CA LEU A 152 2.87 -26.96 -7.03
C LEU A 152 3.67 -28.25 -6.77
N PHE A 153 4.86 -28.10 -6.20
CA PHE A 153 5.73 -29.23 -5.87
C PHE A 153 5.13 -30.13 -4.77
N GLU A 154 4.49 -29.54 -3.75
CA GLU A 154 3.76 -30.29 -2.73
C GLU A 154 2.67 -31.15 -3.38
N LYS A 155 1.83 -30.53 -4.23
CA LYS A 155 0.69 -31.19 -4.87
C LYS A 155 1.11 -32.31 -5.84
N ILE A 156 2.11 -32.05 -6.67
CA ILE A 156 2.49 -32.97 -7.75
C ILE A 156 3.46 -34.05 -7.26
N PHE A 157 4.46 -33.68 -6.46
CA PHE A 157 5.56 -34.57 -6.11
C PHE A 157 5.44 -35.13 -4.69
N ALA A 158 5.31 -34.28 -3.66
CA ALA A 158 5.31 -34.76 -2.26
C ALA A 158 4.01 -35.46 -1.83
N GLN A 159 2.88 -35.17 -2.47
CA GLN A 159 1.62 -35.88 -2.22
C GLN A 159 1.47 -37.15 -3.07
N ASN A 160 2.35 -37.38 -4.05
CA ASN A 160 2.32 -38.59 -4.85
C ASN A 160 2.97 -39.75 -4.08
N LYS A 161 2.12 -40.66 -3.57
CA LYS A 161 2.55 -41.80 -2.75
C LYS A 161 3.56 -42.72 -3.45
N LEU A 162 3.43 -42.91 -4.77
CA LEU A 162 4.33 -43.78 -5.52
C LEU A 162 5.71 -43.15 -5.65
N LEU A 163 5.78 -41.89 -6.06
CA LEU A 163 7.04 -41.15 -6.18
C LEU A 163 7.74 -41.03 -4.82
N VAL A 164 7.01 -40.69 -3.75
CA VAL A 164 7.57 -40.58 -2.40
C VAL A 164 8.10 -41.93 -1.93
N LYS A 165 7.41 -43.03 -2.19
CA LYS A 165 7.91 -44.37 -1.86
C LYS A 165 9.22 -44.66 -2.61
N GLN A 166 9.29 -44.39 -3.92
CA GLN A 166 10.51 -44.57 -4.70
C GLN A 166 11.66 -43.67 -4.21
N PHE A 167 11.36 -42.43 -3.82
CA PHE A 167 12.33 -41.52 -3.21
C PHE A 167 12.88 -42.05 -1.88
N ILE A 168 12.01 -42.56 -1.00
CA ILE A 168 12.42 -43.14 0.28
C ILE A 168 13.26 -44.41 0.05
N ASP A 169 12.84 -45.31 -0.85
CA ASP A 169 13.61 -46.50 -1.23
C ASP A 169 14.99 -46.13 -1.83
N PHE A 170 15.06 -45.02 -2.57
CA PHE A 170 16.31 -44.47 -3.11
C PHE A 170 17.23 -43.95 -2.00
N GLU A 171 16.74 -43.09 -1.10
CA GLU A 171 17.53 -42.50 0.00
C GLU A 171 18.02 -43.57 1.00
N GLU A 172 17.24 -44.64 1.22
CA GLU A 172 17.62 -45.77 2.08
C GLU A 172 18.46 -46.83 1.33
N GLY A 173 18.80 -46.59 0.06
CA GLY A 173 19.68 -47.45 -0.73
C GLY A 173 19.11 -48.83 -1.07
N ARG A 174 17.77 -48.96 -1.07
CA ARG A 174 17.05 -50.20 -1.40
C ARG A 174 16.89 -50.45 -2.91
N LEU A 175 17.08 -49.43 -3.73
CA LEU A 175 17.03 -49.54 -5.19
C LEU A 175 18.38 -49.98 -5.79
N SER A 176 18.35 -50.37 -7.06
CA SER A 176 19.53 -50.87 -7.79
C SER A 176 20.61 -49.81 -8.01
N GLY A 177 20.27 -48.52 -8.00
CA GLY A 177 21.22 -47.40 -8.04
C GLY A 177 21.11 -46.52 -6.80
N LYS A 178 22.26 -45.95 -6.39
CA LYS A 178 22.40 -45.16 -5.16
C LYS A 178 22.92 -43.73 -5.40
N ASP A 179 23.27 -43.41 -6.64
CA ASP A 179 23.72 -42.07 -7.00
C ASP A 179 22.57 -41.20 -7.50
N THR A 180 22.81 -39.89 -7.55
CA THR A 180 21.79 -38.94 -8.00
C THR A 180 21.47 -39.08 -9.49
N SER A 181 22.39 -39.59 -10.32
CA SER A 181 22.10 -39.86 -11.73
C SER A 181 21.03 -40.93 -11.89
N PHE A 182 21.00 -41.94 -11.01
CA PHE A 182 19.94 -42.94 -10.99
C PHE A 182 18.59 -42.31 -10.64
N PHE A 183 18.54 -41.45 -9.63
CA PHE A 183 17.30 -40.75 -9.27
C PHE A 183 16.76 -39.92 -10.46
N TYR A 184 17.64 -39.16 -11.13
CA TYR A 184 17.22 -38.33 -12.25
C TYR A 184 16.67 -39.16 -13.41
N LYS A 185 17.42 -40.16 -13.89
CA LYS A 185 17.07 -40.93 -15.11
C LYS A 185 16.02 -42.00 -14.88
N SER A 186 16.01 -42.64 -13.71
CA SER A 186 15.17 -43.82 -13.46
C SER A 186 13.92 -43.52 -12.64
N ILE A 187 13.82 -42.34 -12.02
CA ILE A 187 12.69 -41.97 -11.15
C ILE A 187 12.06 -40.65 -11.61
N ALA A 188 12.81 -39.55 -11.59
CA ALA A 188 12.26 -38.23 -11.88
C ALA A 188 11.87 -38.05 -13.36
N GLU A 189 12.76 -38.40 -14.29
CA GLU A 189 12.51 -38.25 -15.73
C GLU A 189 11.29 -39.05 -16.22
N PRO A 190 11.13 -40.35 -15.89
CA PRO A 190 9.93 -41.10 -16.27
C PRO A 190 8.67 -40.55 -15.62
N PHE A 191 8.74 -40.17 -14.33
CA PHE A 191 7.60 -39.61 -13.62
C PHE A 191 7.11 -38.31 -14.29
N VAL A 192 8.02 -37.38 -14.58
CA VAL A 192 7.68 -36.10 -15.22
C VAL A 192 7.11 -36.35 -16.63
N LYS A 193 7.66 -37.31 -17.38
CA LYS A 193 7.19 -37.66 -18.73
C LYS A 193 5.73 -38.12 -18.75
N GLU A 194 5.28 -38.79 -17.70
CA GLU A 194 3.91 -39.32 -17.56
C GLU A 194 2.92 -38.31 -16.96
N LEU A 195 3.36 -37.09 -16.61
CA LEU A 195 2.47 -36.09 -16.04
C LEU A 195 1.43 -35.57 -17.04
N GLU A 196 0.16 -35.71 -16.69
CA GLU A 196 -0.98 -35.13 -17.40
C GLU A 196 -1.45 -33.79 -16.81
N THR A 197 -0.91 -33.42 -15.64
CA THR A 197 -1.28 -32.19 -14.92
C THR A 197 -0.60 -30.97 -15.55
N GLU A 198 -1.30 -29.83 -15.55
CA GLU A 198 -0.72 -28.54 -15.95
C GLU A 198 0.32 -28.07 -14.93
N ILE A 199 1.51 -27.71 -15.41
CA ILE A 199 2.60 -27.13 -14.61
C ILE A 199 2.69 -25.64 -14.92
N THR A 200 2.42 -24.82 -13.91
CA THR A 200 2.54 -23.36 -13.97
C THR A 200 3.87 -22.89 -13.41
N PHE A 201 4.55 -21.98 -14.09
CA PHE A 201 5.76 -21.32 -13.59
C PHE A 201 5.91 -19.90 -14.13
N THR A 202 6.63 -19.06 -13.40
CA THR A 202 7.06 -17.74 -13.89
C THR A 202 8.32 -17.91 -14.72
N TYR A 203 8.36 -17.25 -15.88
CA TYR A 203 9.54 -17.20 -16.74
C TYR A 203 9.91 -15.75 -17.06
N PHE A 204 11.22 -15.48 -17.07
CA PHE A 204 11.78 -14.29 -17.71
C PHE A 204 13.22 -14.55 -18.18
N ASP A 205 13.68 -13.72 -19.12
CA ASP A 205 15.07 -13.67 -19.56
C ASP A 205 15.66 -12.29 -19.19
N ILE A 206 16.73 -12.25 -18.39
CA ILE A 206 17.33 -10.98 -17.95
C ILE A 206 17.85 -10.12 -19.10
N ARG A 207 18.14 -10.72 -20.26
CA ARG A 207 18.63 -10.00 -21.45
C ARG A 207 17.56 -9.08 -22.04
N GLU A 208 16.28 -9.41 -21.88
CA GLU A 208 15.16 -8.55 -22.32
C GLU A 208 15.14 -7.20 -21.58
N TYR A 209 15.77 -7.13 -20.42
CA TYR A 209 15.86 -5.91 -19.60
C TYR A 209 17.12 -5.09 -19.87
N ASN A 210 18.02 -5.51 -20.77
CA ASN A 210 19.29 -4.81 -21.01
C ASN A 210 19.10 -3.35 -21.47
N SER A 211 18.08 -3.08 -22.29
CA SER A 211 17.76 -1.73 -22.75
C SER A 211 17.31 -0.81 -21.59
N PRO A 212 16.26 -1.13 -20.81
CA PRO A 212 15.85 -0.29 -19.67
C PRO A 212 16.92 -0.21 -18.56
N LEU A 213 17.78 -1.22 -18.41
CA LEU A 213 18.87 -1.17 -17.42
C LEU A 213 19.96 -0.14 -17.74
N ARG A 214 20.22 0.14 -19.02
CA ARG A 214 21.37 0.92 -19.48
C ARG A 214 21.04 2.28 -20.09
N ASN A 215 19.77 2.60 -20.26
CA ASN A 215 19.38 3.93 -20.73
C ASN A 215 19.26 4.93 -19.57
N ALA A 216 19.28 6.22 -19.91
CA ALA A 216 19.15 7.32 -18.95
C ALA A 216 17.70 7.79 -18.76
N ASP A 217 16.74 7.16 -19.44
CA ASP A 217 15.33 7.54 -19.36
C ASP A 217 14.69 6.92 -18.12
N LYS A 218 14.49 7.74 -17.09
CA LYS A 218 13.88 7.32 -15.82
C LYS A 218 12.48 6.70 -15.97
N SER A 219 11.75 7.04 -17.04
CA SER A 219 10.41 6.49 -17.27
C SER A 219 10.46 5.01 -17.68
N ASP A 220 11.55 4.60 -18.34
CA ASP A 220 11.79 3.23 -18.77
C ASP A 220 12.09 2.28 -17.61
N ASP A 221 12.57 2.81 -16.49
CA ASP A 221 12.80 2.04 -15.26
C ASP A 221 11.53 1.41 -14.69
N ASN A 222 10.34 1.95 -15.02
CA ASN A 222 9.07 1.34 -14.63
C ASN A 222 8.90 -0.09 -15.20
N LYS A 223 9.57 -0.41 -16.32
CA LYS A 223 9.61 -1.77 -16.89
C LYS A 223 10.31 -2.76 -15.96
N LEU A 224 11.19 -2.28 -15.07
CA LEU A 224 11.96 -3.09 -14.13
C LEU A 224 11.17 -3.46 -12.87
N ILE A 225 10.08 -2.75 -12.54
CA ILE A 225 9.33 -2.91 -11.28
C ILE A 225 8.90 -4.38 -11.07
N SER A 226 8.36 -5.02 -12.10
CA SER A 226 7.88 -6.40 -12.00
C SER A 226 9.02 -7.39 -11.71
N LEU A 227 10.17 -7.24 -12.39
CA LEU A 227 11.33 -8.08 -12.16
C LEU A 227 11.96 -7.81 -10.77
N PHE A 228 12.10 -6.54 -10.40
CA PHE A 228 12.59 -6.11 -9.10
C PHE A 228 11.78 -6.72 -7.95
N LYS A 229 10.45 -6.72 -8.07
CA LYS A 229 9.56 -7.30 -7.06
C LYS A 229 9.54 -8.82 -7.07
N LEU A 230 9.66 -9.42 -8.25
CA LEU A 230 9.66 -10.88 -8.39
C LEU A 230 10.82 -11.51 -7.64
N LEU A 231 12.00 -10.89 -7.67
CA LEU A 231 13.21 -11.42 -7.01
C LEU A 231 13.36 -10.96 -5.55
N SER A 232 12.38 -10.23 -5.01
CA SER A 232 12.46 -9.69 -3.66
C SER A 232 12.07 -10.73 -2.59
N PRO A 233 12.46 -10.51 -1.31
CA PRO A 233 12.07 -11.38 -0.19
C PRO A 233 10.54 -11.45 0.00
N GLN A 234 9.82 -10.35 -0.25
CA GLN A 234 8.36 -10.29 -0.13
C GLN A 234 7.67 -11.26 -1.09
N HIS A 235 8.21 -11.44 -2.30
CA HIS A 235 7.70 -12.45 -3.21
C HIS A 235 8.31 -13.83 -2.92
N LEU A 236 9.63 -13.99 -3.05
CA LEU A 236 10.29 -15.30 -3.02
C LEU A 236 10.19 -16.01 -1.67
N LEU A 237 10.21 -15.29 -0.54
CA LEU A 237 10.02 -15.86 0.80
C LEU A 237 8.59 -15.68 1.31
N LYS A 238 7.68 -15.13 0.49
CA LYS A 238 6.29 -14.83 0.86
C LYS A 238 6.19 -14.02 2.16
N LEU A 239 7.15 -13.13 2.41
CA LEU A 239 7.11 -12.24 3.57
C LEU A 239 5.94 -11.28 3.45
N SER A 240 5.38 -10.87 4.58
CA SER A 240 4.39 -9.79 4.60
C SER A 240 5.05 -8.52 4.04
N PHE A 241 4.57 -8.08 2.89
CA PHE A 241 4.72 -6.69 2.49
C PHE A 241 3.66 -5.90 3.27
N LEU A 242 4.06 -4.81 3.91
CA LEU A 242 3.12 -3.94 4.63
C LEU A 242 2.10 -3.43 3.61
N ASN A 243 0.95 -4.09 3.57
CA ASN A 243 -0.28 -3.51 3.08
C ASN A 243 -1.00 -2.78 4.22
N ASP A 244 -0.30 -2.55 5.33
CA ASP A 244 -0.76 -1.74 6.44
C ASP A 244 -0.49 -0.27 6.12
N SER A 245 -0.78 0.15 4.89
CA SER A 245 -0.99 1.55 4.59
C SER A 245 -2.13 2.12 5.45
N ASN A 246 -2.92 1.27 6.10
CA ASN A 246 -3.89 1.63 7.14
C ASN A 246 -3.29 1.67 8.56
N SER A 247 -2.01 1.37 8.77
CA SER A 247 -1.39 1.51 10.09
C SER A 247 -1.08 2.97 10.37
N LEU A 248 -1.35 3.39 11.60
CA LEU A 248 -1.05 4.74 12.05
C LEU A 248 0.46 5.01 12.02
N ASP A 249 0.90 5.91 11.14
CA ASP A 249 2.26 6.44 11.19
C ASP A 249 2.44 7.26 12.47
N LYS A 250 3.23 6.72 13.40
CA LYS A 250 3.41 7.31 14.74
C LYS A 250 4.11 8.65 14.69
N THR A 251 5.02 8.85 13.73
CA THR A 251 5.79 10.10 13.59
C THR A 251 4.84 11.21 13.14
N PHE A 252 4.11 10.98 12.05
CA PHE A 252 3.07 11.86 11.52
C PHE A 252 2.06 12.21 12.60
N TYR A 253 1.52 11.20 13.28
CA TYR A 253 0.53 11.38 14.33
C TYR A 253 1.05 12.24 15.49
N SER A 254 2.24 11.92 16.02
CA SER A 254 2.80 12.64 17.16
C SER A 254 3.13 14.10 16.84
N GLU A 255 3.62 14.37 15.63
CA GLU A 255 3.97 15.71 15.19
C GLU A 255 2.73 16.54 14.83
N LEU A 256 1.72 15.94 14.21
CA LEU A 256 0.43 16.60 13.97
C LEU A 256 -0.23 17.01 15.30
N LEU A 257 -0.30 16.13 16.30
CA LEU A 257 -0.79 16.50 17.63
C LEU A 257 0.02 17.65 18.24
N HIS A 258 1.34 17.65 18.03
CA HIS A 258 2.20 18.72 18.53
C HIS A 258 1.83 20.08 17.94
N ILE A 259 1.66 20.17 16.62
CA ILE A 259 1.28 21.39 15.87
C ILE A 259 -0.12 21.87 16.30
N ILE A 260 -1.06 20.94 16.49
CA ILE A 260 -2.42 21.25 16.95
C ILE A 260 -2.41 21.81 18.39
N GLY A 261 -1.53 21.30 19.26
CA GLY A 261 -1.50 21.65 20.69
C GLY A 261 -2.05 20.55 21.62
N LEU A 262 -2.08 19.31 21.13
CA LEU A 262 -2.60 18.13 21.83
C LEU A 262 -1.46 17.16 22.21
N GLU A 263 -1.74 16.24 23.13
CA GLU A 263 -0.86 15.13 23.49
C GLU A 263 -1.64 13.85 23.84
N GLU A 264 -1.12 12.69 23.46
CA GLU A 264 -1.67 11.39 23.88
C GLU A 264 -1.10 11.00 25.26
N THR A 265 -1.96 10.95 26.26
CA THR A 265 -1.70 10.44 27.61
C THR A 265 -2.28 9.03 27.77
N LYS A 266 -1.75 8.28 28.75
CA LYS A 266 -2.29 6.97 29.13
C LYS A 266 -2.95 7.09 30.50
N ASP A 267 -4.20 6.64 30.58
CA ASP A 267 -4.92 6.44 31.83
C ASP A 267 -5.31 4.95 31.94
N GLY A 268 -4.53 4.21 32.75
CA GLY A 268 -4.60 2.76 32.79
C GLY A 268 -4.32 2.12 31.42
N SER A 269 -5.30 1.39 30.87
CA SER A 269 -5.25 0.80 29.52
C SER A 269 -5.80 1.70 28.42
N LYS A 270 -6.45 2.82 28.78
CA LYS A 270 -7.05 3.77 27.83
C LYS A 270 -6.01 4.80 27.39
N LYS A 271 -6.06 5.16 26.11
CA LYS A 271 -5.28 6.25 25.54
C LYS A 271 -6.18 7.45 25.34
N LEU A 272 -5.74 8.62 25.80
CA LEU A 272 -6.51 9.86 25.78
C LEU A 272 -5.66 11.00 25.18
N ILE A 273 -6.08 11.59 24.05
CA ILE A 273 -5.57 12.81 23.40
C ILE A 273 -6.10 14.15 23.99
N GLY A 274 -5.39 14.76 24.92
CA GLY A 274 -5.84 15.98 25.60
C GLY A 274 -5.11 17.23 25.15
N ARG A 275 -5.62 18.40 25.60
CA ARG A 275 -4.83 19.64 25.63
C ARG A 275 -3.53 19.36 26.36
N LYS A 276 -2.40 19.80 25.80
CA LYS A 276 -1.09 19.65 26.45
C LYS A 276 -1.10 20.16 27.89
N GLY A 277 -0.61 19.37 28.83
CA GLY A 277 -0.52 19.76 30.24
C GLY A 277 0.64 20.73 30.53
N LYS A 278 1.78 20.56 29.83
CA LYS A 278 2.97 21.43 29.90
C LYS A 278 3.37 21.89 28.51
N ASN A 279 4.17 22.95 28.40
CA ASN A 279 4.67 23.45 27.13
C ASN A 279 3.54 23.83 26.15
N ARG A 280 2.54 24.56 26.65
CA ARG A 280 1.47 25.16 25.84
C ARG A 280 2.06 26.34 25.09
N TYR A 281 2.31 26.16 23.80
CA TYR A 281 2.84 27.22 22.95
C TYR A 281 1.69 27.98 22.31
N SER A 282 1.66 29.30 22.47
CA SER A 282 0.60 30.17 21.95
C SER A 282 0.44 30.11 20.44
N GLY A 283 1.47 29.65 19.71
CA GLY A 283 1.39 29.41 18.28
C GLY A 283 0.54 28.19 17.89
N THR A 284 0.42 27.18 18.74
CA THR A 284 -0.36 25.96 18.41
C THR A 284 -1.82 26.29 18.13
N PHE A 285 -2.46 25.56 17.21
CA PHE A 285 -3.83 25.88 16.77
C PHE A 285 -4.81 26.02 17.94
N ILE A 286 -4.77 25.12 18.91
CA ILE A 286 -5.65 25.15 20.09
C ILE A 286 -5.38 26.40 20.93
N GLU A 287 -4.13 26.67 21.30
CA GLU A 287 -3.83 27.81 22.18
C GLU A 287 -4.09 29.15 21.49
N ASN A 288 -3.79 29.24 20.19
CA ASN A 288 -4.08 30.43 19.38
C ASN A 288 -5.60 30.68 19.33
N THR A 289 -6.40 29.63 19.13
CA THR A 289 -7.88 29.71 19.12
C THR A 289 -8.42 30.13 20.48
N ILE A 290 -7.93 29.54 21.57
CA ILE A 290 -8.36 29.87 22.94
C ILE A 290 -8.14 31.36 23.23
N VAL A 291 -6.97 31.90 22.88
CA VAL A 291 -6.64 33.31 23.10
C VAL A 291 -7.62 34.23 22.35
N GLN A 292 -8.02 33.88 21.12
CA GLN A 292 -8.99 34.66 20.36
C GLN A 292 -10.41 34.56 20.94
N LEU A 293 -10.86 33.36 21.31
CA LEU A 293 -12.17 33.17 21.91
C LEU A 293 -12.33 33.93 23.24
N ASP A 294 -11.29 33.90 24.07
CA ASP A 294 -11.26 34.56 25.37
C ASP A 294 -11.21 36.09 25.22
N SER A 295 -10.27 36.61 24.41
CA SER A 295 -10.11 38.06 24.21
C SER A 295 -11.33 38.74 23.57
N LEU A 296 -12.10 38.01 22.76
CA LEU A 296 -13.32 38.49 22.12
C LEU A 296 -14.59 38.15 22.91
N ASP A 297 -14.45 37.53 24.10
CA ASP A 297 -15.54 37.10 24.97
C ASP A 297 -16.64 36.31 24.20
N LYS A 298 -16.20 35.31 23.42
CA LYS A 298 -17.10 34.55 22.53
C LYS A 298 -17.90 33.48 23.27
N ILE A 299 -17.34 32.90 24.32
CA ILE A 299 -18.00 31.85 25.09
C ILE A 299 -19.25 32.37 25.80
N SER A 300 -19.23 33.61 26.32
CA SER A 300 -20.39 34.21 26.98
C SER A 300 -21.58 34.44 26.04
N ARG A 301 -21.32 34.51 24.73
CA ARG A 301 -22.28 34.78 23.67
C ARG A 301 -22.72 33.53 22.90
N THR A 302 -22.08 32.39 23.15
CA THR A 302 -22.41 31.13 22.49
C THR A 302 -23.72 30.59 23.04
N VAL A 303 -24.54 29.96 22.20
CA VAL A 303 -25.80 29.34 22.64
C VAL A 303 -25.48 28.09 23.46
N ASN A 304 -26.09 27.96 24.65
CA ASN A 304 -25.92 26.83 25.57
C ASN A 304 -24.44 26.47 25.89
N PRO A 305 -23.64 27.40 26.44
CA PRO A 305 -22.21 27.19 26.65
C PRO A 305 -21.90 26.05 27.64
N SER A 306 -22.86 25.67 28.49
CA SER A 306 -22.74 24.53 29.40
C SER A 306 -22.53 23.18 28.70
N GLN A 307 -22.92 23.03 27.43
CA GLN A 307 -22.66 21.80 26.66
C GLN A 307 -21.17 21.55 26.40
N TYR A 308 -20.38 22.63 26.45
CA TYR A 308 -18.93 22.60 26.23
C TYR A 308 -18.13 22.49 27.54
N GLY A 309 -18.79 22.31 28.68
CA GLY A 309 -18.10 22.10 29.96
C GLY A 309 -18.66 22.91 31.11
N ASN A 310 -18.18 22.59 32.29
CA ASN A 310 -18.61 23.19 33.55
C ASN A 310 -17.83 24.45 33.88
N THR A 311 -16.56 24.52 33.49
CA THR A 311 -15.68 25.67 33.74
C THR A 311 -15.44 26.49 32.47
N THR A 312 -15.02 27.75 32.63
CA THR A 312 -14.67 28.60 31.49
C THR A 312 -13.50 28.02 30.68
N ASP A 313 -12.47 27.47 31.33
CA ASP A 313 -11.33 26.86 30.64
C ASP A 313 -11.75 25.60 29.86
N GLU A 314 -12.63 24.75 30.42
CA GLU A 314 -13.20 23.62 29.70
C GLU A 314 -13.99 24.05 28.46
N ARG A 315 -14.81 25.10 28.58
CA ARG A 315 -15.60 25.65 27.47
C ARG A 315 -14.73 26.22 26.38
N LEU A 316 -13.73 27.05 26.75
CA LEU A 316 -12.75 27.60 25.83
C LEU A 316 -12.02 26.48 25.08
N TYR A 317 -11.55 25.47 25.80
CA TYR A 317 -10.86 24.34 25.20
C TYR A 317 -11.76 23.52 24.27
N ASN A 318 -12.97 23.13 24.70
CA ASN A 318 -13.84 22.26 23.92
C ASN A 318 -14.36 22.96 22.65
N VAL A 319 -14.71 24.25 22.73
CA VAL A 319 -15.05 25.04 21.54
C VAL A 319 -13.84 25.18 20.61
N SER A 320 -12.66 25.45 21.16
CA SER A 320 -11.43 25.52 20.35
C SER A 320 -11.12 24.21 19.66
N LEU A 321 -11.30 23.08 20.36
CA LEU A 321 -11.07 21.76 19.83
C LEU A 321 -11.99 21.46 18.64
N GLU A 322 -13.28 21.78 18.75
CA GLU A 322 -14.25 21.58 17.67
C GLU A 322 -13.92 22.42 16.42
N LEU A 323 -13.56 23.70 16.61
CA LEU A 323 -13.11 24.59 15.54
C LEU A 323 -11.83 24.07 14.88
N VAL A 324 -10.83 23.73 15.68
CA VAL A 324 -9.51 23.29 15.19
C VAL A 324 -9.60 21.93 14.48
N ILE A 325 -10.42 20.98 14.97
CA ILE A 325 -10.67 19.72 14.26
C ILE A 325 -11.27 20.01 12.87
N THR A 326 -12.25 20.92 12.80
CA THR A 326 -12.88 21.33 11.53
C THR A 326 -11.85 21.93 10.58
N TRP A 327 -11.02 22.85 11.05
CA TRP A 327 -10.01 23.51 10.24
C TRP A 327 -8.87 22.58 9.80
N ILE A 328 -8.38 21.72 10.69
CA ILE A 328 -7.35 20.73 10.36
C ILE A 328 -7.90 19.70 9.37
N ASN A 329 -9.17 19.30 9.48
CA ASN A 329 -9.82 18.44 8.51
C ASN A 329 -9.87 19.08 7.11
N ARG A 330 -10.23 20.36 7.04
CA ARG A 330 -10.16 21.13 5.77
C ARG A 330 -8.74 21.17 5.20
N ILE A 331 -7.72 21.47 6.01
CA ILE A 331 -6.31 21.54 5.56
C ILE A 331 -5.83 20.17 5.05
N LEU A 332 -6.12 19.09 5.76
CA LEU A 332 -5.73 17.74 5.36
C LEU A 332 -6.45 17.29 4.09
N PHE A 333 -7.74 17.61 3.95
CA PHE A 333 -8.49 17.38 2.72
C PHE A 333 -7.89 18.15 1.54
N LEU A 334 -7.54 19.43 1.74
CA LEU A 334 -6.87 20.24 0.73
C LEU A 334 -5.54 19.61 0.29
N LYS A 335 -4.76 19.05 1.23
CA LYS A 335 -3.50 18.39 0.90
C LYS A 335 -3.71 17.13 0.04
N LEU A 336 -4.72 16.33 0.36
CA LEU A 336 -5.11 15.17 -0.47
C LEU A 336 -5.55 15.62 -1.87
N LEU A 337 -6.39 16.65 -1.95
CA LEU A 337 -6.87 17.21 -3.22
C LEU A 337 -5.70 17.72 -4.07
N GLU A 338 -4.78 18.48 -3.48
CA GLU A 338 -3.57 18.97 -4.14
C GLU A 338 -2.76 17.82 -4.75
N ALA A 339 -2.48 16.77 -3.96
CA ALA A 339 -1.70 15.62 -4.42
C ALA A 339 -2.40 14.88 -5.58
N GLN A 340 -3.73 14.75 -5.52
CA GLN A 340 -4.51 14.17 -6.62
C GLN A 340 -4.47 15.04 -7.88
N LEU A 341 -4.63 16.36 -7.76
CA LEU A 341 -4.58 17.27 -8.90
C LEU A 341 -3.21 17.24 -9.58
N ILE A 342 -2.12 17.26 -8.81
CA ILE A 342 -0.76 17.11 -9.35
C ILE A 342 -0.63 15.77 -10.10
N THR A 343 -1.16 14.69 -9.52
CA THR A 343 -1.14 13.35 -10.14
C THR A 343 -1.91 13.32 -11.46
N TYR A 344 -3.14 13.83 -11.48
CA TYR A 344 -3.98 13.88 -12.69
C TYR A 344 -3.36 14.72 -13.82
N HIS A 345 -2.52 15.68 -13.46
CA HIS A 345 -1.81 16.55 -14.40
C HIS A 345 -0.33 16.17 -14.54
N LYS A 346 0.00 14.88 -14.38
CA LYS A 346 1.32 14.30 -14.69
C LYS A 346 2.49 14.99 -13.96
N GLY A 347 2.27 15.39 -12.71
CA GLY A 347 3.29 16.01 -11.87
C GLY A 347 3.44 17.53 -12.03
N ASP A 348 2.51 18.20 -12.74
CA ASP A 348 2.56 19.66 -12.88
C ASP A 348 2.40 20.37 -11.52
N LYS A 349 3.48 21.01 -11.08
CA LYS A 349 3.55 21.75 -9.80
C LYS A 349 2.68 23.00 -9.79
N ASN A 350 2.16 23.48 -10.92
CA ASN A 350 1.21 24.60 -10.94
C ASN A 350 -0.12 24.27 -10.24
N PHE A 351 -0.42 22.98 -10.06
CA PHE A 351 -1.55 22.50 -9.26
C PHE A 351 -1.26 22.45 -7.76
N GLN A 352 -0.03 22.74 -7.33
CA GLN A 352 0.29 22.98 -5.92
C GLN A 352 -0.30 24.32 -5.48
N PHE A 353 -1.03 24.34 -4.37
CA PHE A 353 -1.66 25.55 -3.85
C PHE A 353 -1.62 25.69 -2.33
N LEU A 354 -1.30 24.64 -1.58
CA LEU A 354 -1.21 24.64 -0.12
C LEU A 354 0.24 24.91 0.32
N ASN A 355 0.69 26.16 0.09
CA ASN A 355 2.04 26.61 0.42
C ASN A 355 2.04 28.09 0.81
N THR A 356 3.15 28.54 1.40
CA THR A 356 3.32 29.91 1.91
C THR A 356 3.49 30.98 0.82
N GLU A 357 3.71 30.59 -0.44
CA GLU A 357 3.76 31.55 -1.56
C GLU A 357 2.35 32.04 -1.92
N LYS A 358 1.35 31.13 -1.90
CA LYS A 358 -0.07 31.45 -2.20
C LYS A 358 -0.92 31.70 -0.97
N ILE A 359 -0.52 31.21 0.20
CA ILE A 359 -1.25 31.30 1.46
C ILE A 359 -0.27 31.71 2.58
N LYS A 360 -0.08 33.01 2.73
CA LYS A 360 0.90 33.64 3.63
C LYS A 360 0.41 33.71 5.07
N ASP A 361 -0.91 33.78 5.25
CA ASP A 361 -1.54 33.95 6.56
C ASP A 361 -2.91 33.26 6.64
N PHE A 362 -3.56 33.40 7.80
CA PHE A 362 -4.87 32.80 8.05
C PHE A 362 -6.02 33.52 7.32
N ASP A 363 -5.86 34.76 6.87
CA ASP A 363 -6.85 35.46 6.02
C ASP A 363 -6.88 34.84 4.62
N GLU A 364 -5.72 34.56 4.04
CA GLU A 364 -5.62 33.86 2.75
C GLU A 364 -6.12 32.40 2.85
N LEU A 365 -5.86 31.71 3.97
CA LEU A 365 -6.39 30.37 4.20
C LEU A 365 -7.92 30.35 4.34
N ASN A 366 -8.47 31.33 5.04
CA ASN A 366 -9.92 31.54 5.15
C ASN A 366 -10.56 31.85 3.80
N THR A 367 -9.88 32.64 2.96
CA THR A 367 -10.30 32.91 1.59
C THR A 367 -10.35 31.62 0.76
N LEU A 368 -9.33 30.76 0.86
CA LEU A 368 -9.34 29.46 0.20
C LEU A 368 -10.52 28.58 0.64
N PHE A 369 -10.87 28.58 1.93
CA PHE A 369 -12.02 27.82 2.41
C PHE A 369 -13.34 28.33 1.81
N PHE A 370 -13.65 29.61 2.04
CA PHE A 370 -15.03 30.10 1.87
C PHE A 370 -15.27 30.88 0.58
N GLN A 371 -14.22 31.34 -0.09
CA GLN A 371 -14.34 32.09 -1.34
C GLN A 371 -13.86 31.30 -2.55
N VAL A 372 -13.12 30.20 -2.35
CA VAL A 372 -12.67 29.31 -3.42
C VAL A 372 -13.42 27.97 -3.38
N LEU A 373 -13.29 27.20 -2.30
CA LEU A 373 -13.86 25.84 -2.27
C LEU A 373 -15.36 25.80 -2.03
N ALA A 374 -15.92 26.76 -1.31
CA ALA A 374 -17.35 26.90 -1.12
C ALA A 374 -18.09 27.60 -2.27
N ARG A 375 -17.37 28.08 -3.29
CA ARG A 375 -17.95 28.88 -4.40
C ARG A 375 -17.60 28.32 -5.77
N LYS A 376 -18.57 28.39 -6.68
CA LYS A 376 -18.36 27.98 -8.08
C LYS A 376 -17.38 28.94 -8.78
N PRO A 377 -16.58 28.47 -9.75
CA PRO A 377 -15.58 29.31 -10.41
C PRO A 377 -16.12 30.63 -10.97
N GLU A 378 -17.33 30.62 -11.53
CA GLU A 378 -18.02 31.78 -12.09
C GLU A 378 -18.44 32.82 -11.03
N GLU A 379 -18.60 32.41 -9.78
CA GLU A 379 -19.00 33.27 -8.63
C GLU A 379 -17.80 33.88 -7.89
N ARG A 380 -16.57 33.49 -8.25
CA ARG A 380 -15.33 33.99 -7.64
C ARG A 380 -15.00 35.39 -8.16
N SER A 381 -14.36 36.22 -7.33
CA SER A 381 -13.81 37.50 -7.81
C SER A 381 -12.65 37.27 -8.78
N GLU A 382 -12.35 38.25 -9.63
CA GLU A 382 -11.32 38.12 -10.68
C GLU A 382 -9.92 37.85 -10.10
N ASP A 383 -9.57 38.44 -8.97
CA ASP A 383 -8.27 38.20 -8.33
C ASP A 383 -8.16 36.78 -7.76
N ILE A 384 -9.25 36.26 -7.19
CA ILE A 384 -9.32 34.88 -6.68
C ILE A 384 -9.25 33.87 -7.84
N LYS A 385 -9.96 34.15 -8.94
CA LYS A 385 -9.88 33.31 -10.16
C LYS A 385 -8.45 33.19 -10.65
N LYS A 386 -7.69 34.29 -10.68
CA LYS A 386 -6.28 34.28 -11.12
C LYS A 386 -5.39 33.49 -10.15
N LEU A 387 -5.53 33.70 -8.86
CA LEU A 387 -4.67 33.08 -7.84
C LEU A 387 -4.92 31.56 -7.72
N PHE A 388 -6.18 31.13 -7.83
CA PHE A 388 -6.62 29.74 -7.61
C PHE A 388 -7.30 29.12 -8.84
N PHE A 389 -6.86 29.47 -10.05
CA PHE A 389 -7.48 28.99 -11.30
C PHE A 389 -7.47 27.46 -11.44
N ASN A 390 -6.45 26.79 -10.88
CA ASN A 390 -6.28 25.34 -10.88
C ASN A 390 -7.06 24.62 -9.76
N VAL A 391 -7.75 25.35 -8.88
CA VAL A 391 -8.48 24.76 -7.75
C VAL A 391 -9.94 24.55 -8.13
N PRO A 392 -10.42 23.29 -8.20
CA PRO A 392 -11.79 22.99 -8.60
C PRO A 392 -12.80 23.38 -7.51
N TYR A 393 -14.06 23.51 -7.90
CA TYR A 393 -15.18 23.52 -6.97
C TYR A 393 -15.63 22.09 -6.70
N LEU A 394 -15.81 21.73 -5.42
CA LEU A 394 -16.08 20.34 -5.01
C LEU A 394 -17.49 20.13 -4.44
N ASN A 395 -18.33 21.17 -4.41
CA ASN A 395 -19.68 21.12 -3.83
C ASN A 395 -19.72 20.37 -2.49
N SER A 396 -18.77 20.69 -1.62
CA SER A 396 -18.56 19.97 -0.36
C SER A 396 -18.99 20.84 0.81
N SER A 397 -19.91 20.31 1.63
CA SER A 397 -20.31 20.95 2.89
C SER A 397 -19.16 21.08 3.88
N LEU A 398 -18.04 20.37 3.67
CA LEU A 398 -16.83 20.54 4.46
C LEU A 398 -16.34 21.99 4.45
N PHE A 399 -16.57 22.73 3.37
CA PHE A 399 -16.13 24.13 3.22
C PHE A 399 -17.25 25.14 3.40
N GLU A 400 -18.46 24.70 3.75
CA GLU A 400 -19.49 25.61 4.24
C GLU A 400 -19.15 26.05 5.67
N PRO A 401 -19.37 27.33 6.02
CA PRO A 401 -19.28 27.79 7.41
C PRO A 401 -20.13 26.92 8.33
N THR A 402 -19.51 26.42 9.40
CA THR A 402 -20.26 25.68 10.44
C THR A 402 -20.98 26.65 11.38
N GLU A 403 -21.99 26.16 12.08
CA GLU A 403 -22.72 26.97 13.07
C GLU A 403 -21.79 27.50 14.17
N ILE A 404 -20.83 26.69 14.63
CA ILE A 404 -19.88 27.11 15.67
C ILE A 404 -18.94 28.22 15.17
N GLU A 405 -18.50 28.17 13.91
CA GLU A 405 -17.70 29.25 13.30
C GLU A 405 -18.50 30.55 13.22
N HIS A 406 -19.78 30.48 12.84
CA HIS A 406 -20.67 31.63 12.82
C HIS A 406 -20.90 32.24 14.20
N GLN A 407 -21.07 31.40 15.22
CA GLN A 407 -21.32 31.86 16.59
C GLN A 407 -20.06 32.41 17.28
N THR A 408 -18.88 31.94 16.87
CA THR A 408 -17.62 32.23 17.57
C THR A 408 -16.64 33.01 16.71
N ILE A 409 -15.69 32.33 16.07
CA ILE A 409 -14.65 32.89 15.22
C ILE A 409 -14.39 32.01 14.01
N PHE A 410 -13.87 32.63 12.96
CA PHE A 410 -13.32 31.95 11.79
C PHE A 410 -11.80 31.80 11.92
N ILE A 411 -11.21 30.96 11.07
CA ILE A 411 -9.77 30.67 11.12
C ILE A 411 -8.91 31.92 10.92
N ASN A 412 -9.41 32.94 10.21
CA ASN A 412 -8.67 34.17 10.00
C ASN A 412 -8.46 35.02 11.27
N CYS A 413 -9.15 34.73 12.37
CA CYS A 413 -8.87 35.37 13.65
C CYS A 413 -7.55 34.90 14.27
N LEU A 414 -6.98 33.78 13.82
CA LEU A 414 -5.73 33.24 14.38
C LEU A 414 -4.54 34.13 14.05
N ARG A 415 -3.59 34.23 15.00
CA ARG A 415 -2.38 35.05 14.84
C ARG A 415 -1.29 34.28 14.10
N THR A 416 -0.88 34.77 12.94
CA THR A 416 0.21 34.16 12.15
C THR A 416 1.58 34.25 12.84
N GLU A 417 1.88 35.31 13.58
CA GLU A 417 3.24 35.52 14.11
C GLU A 417 3.63 34.60 15.27
N ALA A 418 2.66 33.94 15.91
CA ALA A 418 2.91 33.11 17.09
C ALA A 418 3.67 31.83 16.70
N LYS A 419 4.79 31.58 17.38
CA LYS A 419 5.73 30.50 17.04
C LYS A 419 5.49 29.22 17.86
N ILE A 420 5.91 28.10 17.27
CA ILE A 420 5.87 26.75 17.82
C ILE A 420 7.27 26.16 17.66
N PRO A 421 7.90 25.65 18.72
CA PRO A 421 9.15 24.91 18.61
C PRO A 421 8.99 23.67 17.72
N ILE A 422 9.93 23.45 16.80
CA ILE A 422 9.96 22.25 15.97
C ILE A 422 10.23 21.03 16.86
N LEU A 423 9.44 19.99 16.67
CA LEU A 423 9.53 18.76 17.46
C LEU A 423 10.87 18.05 17.23
N SER A 424 11.51 17.55 18.29
CA SER A 424 12.86 16.95 18.20
C SER A 424 12.92 15.70 17.29
N ASN A 425 11.82 14.96 17.17
CA ASN A 425 11.68 13.82 16.27
C ASN A 425 11.02 14.18 14.93
N THR A 426 11.02 15.46 14.54
CA THR A 426 10.40 15.95 13.31
C THR A 426 10.80 15.17 12.05
N VAL A 427 9.87 15.09 11.11
CA VAL A 427 10.11 14.65 9.72
C VAL A 427 10.90 15.69 8.91
N LEU A 428 10.86 16.97 9.32
CA LEU A 428 11.47 18.07 8.60
C LEU A 428 12.99 17.94 8.58
N LYS A 429 13.58 18.14 7.40
CA LYS A 429 15.02 18.06 7.18
C LYS A 429 15.55 19.38 6.66
N ASP A 430 16.71 19.79 7.18
CA ASP A 430 17.46 20.91 6.65
C ASP A 430 18.13 20.57 5.30
N HIS A 431 18.79 21.56 4.69
CA HIS A 431 19.51 21.42 3.44
C HIS A 431 20.66 20.39 3.46
N THR A 432 21.10 19.96 4.66
CA THR A 432 22.12 18.91 4.83
C THR A 432 21.50 17.53 5.05
N GLY A 433 20.17 17.43 5.08
CA GLY A 433 19.42 16.20 5.33
C GLY A 433 19.29 15.84 6.83
N LYS A 434 19.74 16.70 7.74
CA LYS A 434 19.57 16.51 9.20
C LYS A 434 18.21 17.03 9.65
N LYS A 435 17.72 16.51 10.78
CA LYS A 435 16.45 16.99 11.36
C LYS A 435 16.54 18.48 11.68
N GLN A 436 15.54 19.22 11.22
CA GLN A 436 15.45 20.65 11.47
C GLN A 436 15.21 20.94 12.96
N SER A 437 15.70 22.11 13.41
CA SER A 437 15.50 22.62 14.76
C SER A 437 15.17 24.11 14.71
N GLY A 438 14.55 24.64 15.75
CA GLY A 438 14.15 26.05 15.83
C GLY A 438 12.65 26.18 16.08
N GLU A 439 12.05 27.25 15.57
CA GLU A 439 10.64 27.54 15.74
C GLU A 439 10.04 28.00 14.40
N LEU A 440 8.79 27.61 14.15
CA LEU A 440 8.01 28.00 12.97
C LEU A 440 6.67 28.57 13.43
N ASN A 441 6.03 29.41 12.60
CA ASN A 441 4.64 29.70 12.87
C ASN A 441 3.74 28.50 12.51
N ALA A 442 2.50 28.48 13.02
CA ALA A 442 1.59 27.34 12.84
C ALA A 442 1.29 27.01 11.36
N LEU A 443 1.15 28.03 10.52
CA LEU A 443 0.81 27.88 9.10
C LEU A 443 2.01 27.37 8.30
N GLU A 444 3.18 27.97 8.50
CA GLU A 444 4.45 27.48 7.96
C GLU A 444 4.70 26.02 8.37
N TYR A 445 4.57 25.74 9.67
CA TYR A 445 4.86 24.42 10.21
C TYR A 445 3.91 23.37 9.64
N ILE A 446 2.59 23.60 9.62
CA ILE A 446 1.66 22.60 9.08
C ILE A 446 1.90 22.36 7.58
N PHE A 447 2.22 23.39 6.79
CA PHE A 447 2.49 23.20 5.36
C PHE A 447 3.80 22.47 5.09
N GLU A 448 4.90 22.86 5.75
CA GLU A 448 6.18 22.14 5.61
C GLU A 448 6.05 20.69 6.08
N PHE A 449 5.38 20.47 7.22
CA PHE A 449 5.11 19.14 7.77
C PHE A 449 4.34 18.28 6.77
N LEU A 450 3.23 18.77 6.23
CA LEU A 450 2.43 18.02 5.25
C LEU A 450 3.17 17.81 3.92
N ASN A 451 4.02 18.76 3.51
CA ASN A 451 4.84 18.63 2.30
C ASN A 451 5.95 17.57 2.43
N ALA A 452 6.33 17.19 3.64
CA ALA A 452 7.32 16.15 3.90
C ALA A 452 6.77 14.71 3.72
N TYR A 453 5.46 14.56 3.54
CA TYR A 453 4.79 13.28 3.28
C TYR A 453 4.24 13.19 1.86
N ASP A 454 4.02 11.97 1.37
CA ASP A 454 3.34 11.70 0.10
C ASP A 454 1.84 11.46 0.38
N PHE A 455 0.97 12.20 -0.31
CA PHE A 455 -0.48 12.08 -0.22
C PHE A 455 -1.09 11.56 -1.54
N SER A 456 -0.26 11.12 -2.49
CA SER A 456 -0.71 10.55 -3.77
C SER A 456 -1.41 9.20 -3.55
N SER A 457 -2.37 8.85 -4.40
CA SER A 457 -3.10 7.59 -4.27
C SER A 457 -2.21 6.37 -4.54
N GLU A 458 -2.48 5.25 -3.86
CA GLU A 458 -1.82 3.93 -3.98
C GLU A 458 -1.95 3.23 -5.36
N GLY A 459 -2.28 3.97 -6.42
CA GLY A 459 -2.80 3.40 -7.66
C GLY A 459 -1.81 3.23 -8.82
N SER A 460 -0.70 3.99 -8.86
CA SER A 460 0.21 3.95 -10.00
C SER A 460 1.36 2.96 -9.78
N GLU A 461 1.58 2.07 -10.75
CA GLU A 461 2.77 1.20 -10.82
C GLU A 461 3.98 2.02 -11.29
N GLU A 462 4.40 2.95 -10.45
CA GLU A 462 5.49 3.88 -10.69
C GLU A 462 6.55 3.75 -9.61
N ILE A 463 7.74 4.22 -9.94
CA ILE A 463 8.83 4.36 -8.98
C ILE A 463 8.60 5.63 -8.16
N GLN A 464 8.76 5.51 -6.86
CA GLN A 464 8.72 6.67 -5.97
C GLN A 464 10.07 7.38 -6.03
N GLU A 465 10.08 8.61 -6.59
CA GLU A 465 11.30 9.42 -6.71
C GLU A 465 11.76 10.00 -5.38
N ASP A 466 10.82 10.43 -4.53
CA ASP A 466 11.12 11.04 -3.24
C ASP A 466 10.86 10.03 -2.10
N ASN A 467 11.81 9.86 -1.18
CA ASN A 467 11.71 8.98 0.00
C ASN A 467 10.71 9.47 1.08
N LYS A 468 9.53 9.95 0.68
CA LYS A 468 8.45 10.42 1.55
C LYS A 468 7.56 9.27 1.99
N THR A 469 7.19 9.27 3.26
CA THR A 469 6.21 8.29 3.75
C THR A 469 4.83 8.61 3.18
N LEU A 470 4.14 7.57 2.70
CA LEU A 470 2.77 7.69 2.19
C LEU A 470 1.76 7.84 3.33
N ILE A 471 0.87 8.83 3.23
CA ILE A 471 -0.25 9.08 4.13
C ILE A 471 -1.53 9.05 3.29
N ASN A 472 -2.29 7.95 3.40
CA ASN A 472 -3.54 7.77 2.68
C ASN A 472 -4.75 8.27 3.49
N ALA A 473 -5.92 8.26 2.85
CA ALA A 473 -7.17 8.74 3.46
C ALA A 473 -7.60 7.91 4.69
N SER A 474 -7.29 6.61 4.73
CA SER A 474 -7.63 5.75 5.86
C SER A 474 -6.78 6.05 7.09
N VAL A 475 -5.49 6.36 6.95
CA VAL A 475 -4.64 6.83 8.05
C VAL A 475 -5.20 8.12 8.65
N LEU A 476 -5.61 9.07 7.81
CA LEU A 476 -6.24 10.30 8.29
C LEU A 476 -7.55 10.02 9.02
N GLY A 477 -8.37 9.11 8.50
CA GLY A 477 -9.59 8.65 9.18
C GLY A 477 -9.29 8.11 10.59
N LEU A 478 -8.27 7.27 10.73
CA LEU A 478 -7.83 6.73 12.03
C LEU A 478 -7.29 7.81 12.97
N ILE A 479 -6.65 8.85 12.45
CA ILE A 479 -6.17 9.98 13.26
C ILE A 479 -7.36 10.77 13.81
N PHE A 480 -8.31 11.13 12.94
CA PHE A 480 -9.52 11.85 13.35
C PHE A 480 -10.39 11.03 14.29
N GLU A 481 -10.47 9.72 14.07
CA GLU A 481 -11.08 8.79 15.01
C GLU A 481 -10.51 8.93 16.42
N LYS A 482 -9.18 8.92 16.53
CA LYS A 482 -8.52 9.00 17.84
C LYS A 482 -8.66 10.38 18.48
N ILE A 483 -8.64 11.45 17.68
CA ILE A 483 -8.85 12.83 18.16
C ILE A 483 -10.31 13.02 18.61
N ASN A 484 -11.28 12.48 17.86
CA ASN A 484 -12.71 12.56 18.17
C ASN A 484 -13.15 11.60 19.28
N GLY A 485 -12.44 10.49 19.50
CA GLY A 485 -12.74 9.47 20.52
C GLY A 485 -12.65 9.95 21.98
N TYR A 486 -12.57 11.26 22.18
CA TYR A 486 -12.32 11.96 23.44
C TYR A 486 -13.45 11.94 24.46
N LYS A 487 -14.62 11.41 24.13
CA LYS A 487 -15.76 11.35 25.06
C LYS A 487 -16.22 9.94 25.47
N ASP A 488 -16.21 8.94 24.58
CA ASP A 488 -17.01 7.72 24.83
C ASP A 488 -16.26 6.38 24.84
N GLY A 489 -14.92 6.35 24.73
CA GLY A 489 -14.18 5.08 24.75
C GLY A 489 -14.62 4.12 23.64
N SER A 490 -14.87 4.67 22.45
CA SER A 490 -15.38 3.97 21.27
C SER A 490 -14.51 2.76 20.92
N PHE A 491 -15.12 1.57 20.92
CA PHE A 491 -14.50 0.33 20.47
C PHE A 491 -14.72 0.15 18.96
N PHE A 492 -13.61 -0.02 18.25
CA PHE A 492 -13.58 -0.18 16.79
C PHE A 492 -14.10 -1.57 16.37
N THR A 493 -14.85 -1.61 15.26
CA THR A 493 -15.15 -2.85 14.56
C THR A 493 -14.09 -3.09 13.47
N PRO A 494 -13.25 -4.14 13.57
CA PRO A 494 -12.22 -4.46 12.57
C PRO A 494 -12.68 -4.35 11.11
N GLY A 495 -11.82 -3.83 10.23
CA GLY A 495 -12.14 -3.58 8.81
C GLY A 495 -12.65 -4.82 8.05
N PHE A 496 -12.13 -6.01 8.36
CA PHE A 496 -12.63 -7.25 7.74
C PHE A 496 -14.05 -7.61 8.19
N ILE A 497 -14.44 -7.25 9.42
CA ILE A 497 -15.78 -7.49 9.95
C ILE A 497 -16.76 -6.53 9.30
N THR A 498 -16.44 -5.23 9.25
CA THR A 498 -17.30 -4.23 8.59
C THR A 498 -17.50 -4.56 7.12
N MET A 499 -16.44 -4.92 6.40
CA MET A 499 -16.54 -5.33 4.99
C MET A 499 -17.37 -6.61 4.81
N TYR A 500 -17.22 -7.61 5.69
CA TYR A 500 -18.02 -8.84 5.64
C TYR A 500 -19.51 -8.54 5.84
N ILE A 501 -19.86 -7.73 6.85
CA ILE A 501 -21.25 -7.35 7.11
C ILE A 501 -21.82 -6.55 5.93
N CYS A 502 -21.10 -5.53 5.44
CA CYS A 502 -21.52 -4.74 4.28
C CYS A 502 -21.74 -5.63 3.06
N ARG A 503 -20.84 -6.56 2.76
CA ARG A 503 -20.96 -7.50 1.63
C ARG A 503 -22.22 -8.35 1.72
N GLU A 504 -22.43 -9.02 2.85
CA GLU A 504 -23.58 -9.90 3.02
C GLU A 504 -24.91 -9.13 3.02
N THR A 505 -24.97 -7.98 3.69
CA THR A 505 -26.20 -7.19 3.82
C THR A 505 -26.55 -6.47 2.52
N LEU A 506 -25.58 -5.81 1.88
CA LEU A 506 -25.86 -4.95 0.72
C LEU A 506 -26.18 -5.75 -0.54
N ARG A 507 -25.53 -6.90 -0.74
CA ARG A 507 -25.85 -7.77 -1.88
C ARG A 507 -27.30 -8.27 -1.79
N ARG A 508 -27.75 -8.68 -0.61
CA ARG A 508 -29.16 -9.07 -0.37
C ARG A 508 -30.11 -7.89 -0.52
N ALA A 509 -29.74 -6.71 0.00
CA ALA A 509 -30.55 -5.50 -0.13
C ALA A 509 -30.73 -5.07 -1.59
N VAL A 510 -29.68 -5.19 -2.42
CA VAL A 510 -29.76 -4.93 -3.86
C VAL A 510 -30.74 -5.89 -4.54
N LEU A 511 -30.61 -7.21 -4.31
CA LEU A 511 -31.53 -8.19 -4.87
C LEU A 511 -32.98 -7.92 -4.46
N GLN A 512 -33.21 -7.65 -3.17
CA GLN A 512 -34.54 -7.31 -2.67
C GLN A 512 -35.09 -6.03 -3.32
N LYS A 513 -34.25 -5.01 -3.53
CA LYS A 513 -34.65 -3.75 -4.17
C LYS A 513 -35.12 -3.96 -5.61
N PHE A 514 -34.45 -4.83 -6.37
CA PHE A 514 -34.90 -5.23 -7.72
C PHE A 514 -36.14 -6.11 -7.67
N LYS A 515 -36.29 -6.98 -6.67
CA LYS A 515 -37.53 -7.74 -6.47
C LYS A 515 -38.71 -6.80 -6.21
N ASP A 516 -38.54 -5.78 -5.39
CA ASP A 516 -39.60 -4.84 -5.05
C ASP A 516 -39.97 -3.92 -6.23
N GLU A 517 -38.98 -3.40 -6.97
CA GLU A 517 -39.22 -2.46 -8.07
C GLU A 517 -39.52 -3.10 -9.42
N LYS A 518 -39.02 -4.33 -9.66
CA LYS A 518 -39.12 -5.03 -10.96
C LYS A 518 -39.79 -6.39 -10.89
N SER A 519 -40.12 -6.89 -9.70
CA SER A 519 -40.60 -8.26 -9.48
C SER A 519 -39.63 -9.33 -10.01
N TRP A 520 -38.33 -8.99 -10.04
CA TRP A 520 -37.28 -9.93 -10.45
C TRP A 520 -36.82 -10.75 -9.26
N ASP A 521 -37.32 -11.98 -9.15
CA ASP A 521 -36.76 -12.95 -8.20
C ASP A 521 -35.46 -13.49 -8.78
N CYS A 522 -34.33 -13.11 -8.19
CA CYS A 522 -32.99 -13.55 -8.60
C CYS A 522 -32.29 -14.12 -7.36
N ALA A 523 -31.67 -15.28 -7.49
CA ALA A 523 -30.97 -15.94 -6.39
C ALA A 523 -29.66 -15.21 -6.03
N ASP A 524 -28.99 -14.64 -7.03
CA ASP A 524 -27.71 -13.95 -6.88
C ASP A 524 -27.53 -12.78 -7.87
N LEU A 525 -26.39 -12.08 -7.75
CA LEU A 525 -26.05 -10.96 -8.64
C LEU A 525 -25.76 -11.40 -10.08
N THR A 526 -25.40 -12.67 -10.32
CA THR A 526 -25.16 -13.19 -11.68
C THR A 526 -26.47 -13.27 -12.45
N GLU A 527 -27.51 -13.81 -11.82
CA GLU A 527 -28.86 -13.84 -12.40
C GLU A 527 -29.40 -12.43 -12.62
N LEU A 528 -29.19 -11.53 -11.64
CA LEU A 528 -29.58 -10.12 -11.77
C LEU A 528 -28.86 -9.46 -12.95
N HIS A 529 -27.54 -9.66 -13.08
CA HIS A 529 -26.74 -9.12 -14.19
C HIS A 529 -27.31 -9.53 -15.56
N ASN A 530 -27.66 -10.81 -15.72
CA ASN A 530 -28.21 -11.34 -16.97
C ASN A 530 -29.60 -10.76 -17.32
N LYS A 531 -30.37 -10.28 -16.32
CA LYS A 531 -31.66 -9.63 -16.54
C LYS A 531 -31.57 -8.13 -16.82
N ILE A 532 -30.47 -7.48 -16.42
CA ILE A 532 -30.29 -6.04 -16.63
C ILE A 532 -30.06 -5.76 -18.12
N THR A 533 -31.03 -5.09 -18.73
CA THR A 533 -30.95 -4.57 -20.10
C THR A 533 -30.74 -3.05 -20.09
N ASP A 534 -31.51 -2.33 -19.28
CA ASP A 534 -31.31 -0.90 -19.03
C ASP A 534 -30.39 -0.66 -17.83
N LYS A 535 -29.13 -0.43 -18.14
CA LYS A 535 -28.10 -0.14 -17.15
C LYS A 535 -28.31 1.20 -16.42
N LYS A 536 -28.91 2.22 -17.07
CA LYS A 536 -29.17 3.52 -16.43
C LYS A 536 -30.27 3.40 -15.38
N GLU A 537 -31.33 2.68 -15.73
CA GLU A 537 -32.39 2.36 -14.79
C GLU A 537 -31.86 1.53 -13.62
N ALA A 538 -31.12 0.46 -13.89
CA ALA A 538 -30.51 -0.36 -12.85
C ALA A 538 -29.63 0.45 -11.88
N ASN A 539 -28.82 1.39 -12.39
CA ASN A 539 -28.02 2.28 -11.57
C ASN A 539 -28.89 3.21 -10.71
N LYS A 540 -30.02 3.72 -11.25
CA LYS A 540 -31.00 4.51 -10.50
C LYS A 540 -31.65 3.72 -9.36
N ILE A 541 -32.00 2.46 -9.59
CA ILE A 541 -32.57 1.57 -8.57
C ILE A 541 -31.59 1.42 -7.40
N ILE A 542 -30.33 1.09 -7.68
CA ILE A 542 -29.29 0.97 -6.65
C ILE A 542 -29.02 2.30 -5.95
N ASN A 543 -28.98 3.43 -6.68
CA ASN A 543 -28.82 4.77 -6.10
C ASN A 543 -29.94 5.17 -5.14
N SER A 544 -31.11 4.53 -5.23
CA SER A 544 -32.23 4.83 -4.33
C SER A 544 -32.13 4.12 -2.97
N LEU A 545 -31.20 3.17 -2.81
CA LEU A 545 -30.94 2.51 -1.52
C LEU A 545 -30.54 3.55 -0.46
N LYS A 546 -31.12 3.39 0.73
CA LYS A 546 -30.82 4.20 1.91
C LYS A 546 -30.17 3.32 2.96
N ILE A 547 -29.02 3.77 3.45
CA ILE A 547 -28.22 3.06 4.46
C ILE A 547 -28.12 3.99 5.65
N CYS A 548 -28.41 3.47 6.85
CA CYS A 548 -28.37 4.23 8.09
C CYS A 548 -27.49 3.48 9.08
N ASP A 549 -26.52 4.20 9.64
CA ASP A 549 -25.77 3.77 10.82
C ASP A 549 -26.12 4.74 11.95
N PRO A 550 -26.97 4.35 12.92
CA PRO A 550 -27.40 5.24 14.00
C PRO A 550 -26.29 5.51 15.02
N ALA A 551 -25.16 4.80 14.95
CA ALA A 551 -24.00 4.96 15.83
C ALA A 551 -22.71 5.03 15.00
N VAL A 552 -22.76 5.85 13.94
CA VAL A 552 -21.76 5.91 12.86
C VAL A 552 -20.31 6.11 13.31
N GLY A 553 -20.10 6.74 14.45
CA GLY A 553 -18.76 7.07 14.96
C GLY A 553 -17.96 7.81 13.88
N SER A 554 -16.93 7.14 13.36
CA SER A 554 -16.04 7.67 12.32
C SER A 554 -16.54 7.57 10.89
N GLY A 555 -17.64 6.86 10.66
CA GLY A 555 -18.14 6.59 9.32
C GLY A 555 -17.48 5.41 8.61
N HIS A 556 -16.58 4.65 9.25
CA HIS A 556 -15.92 3.50 8.62
C HIS A 556 -16.92 2.48 8.03
N PHE A 557 -18.06 2.27 8.71
CA PHE A 557 -19.12 1.39 8.21
C PHE A 557 -19.77 1.93 6.93
N LEU A 558 -20.03 3.24 6.87
CA LEU A 558 -20.59 3.88 5.68
C LEU A 558 -19.60 3.90 4.51
N VAL A 559 -18.31 4.07 4.78
CA VAL A 559 -17.26 3.94 3.76
C VAL A 559 -17.18 2.52 3.22
N SER A 560 -17.25 1.50 4.11
CA SER A 560 -17.29 0.09 3.71
C SER A 560 -18.53 -0.22 2.87
N ALA A 561 -19.68 0.34 3.25
CA ALA A 561 -20.92 0.21 2.51
C ALA A 561 -20.85 0.85 1.12
N LEU A 562 -20.26 2.04 1.01
CA LEU A 562 -20.03 2.71 -0.28
C LEU A 562 -19.13 1.86 -1.19
N ASN A 563 -18.02 1.34 -0.67
CA ASN A 563 -17.10 0.48 -1.41
C ASN A 563 -17.80 -0.77 -1.96
N GLU A 564 -18.63 -1.44 -1.15
CA GLU A 564 -19.39 -2.60 -1.60
C GLU A 564 -20.45 -2.23 -2.64
N ILE A 565 -21.17 -1.11 -2.48
CA ILE A 565 -22.13 -0.65 -3.51
C ILE A 565 -21.41 -0.39 -4.84
N ILE A 566 -20.22 0.21 -4.82
CA ILE A 566 -19.41 0.42 -6.03
C ILE A 566 -18.98 -0.93 -6.63
N ALA A 567 -18.55 -1.88 -5.80
CA ALA A 567 -18.17 -3.22 -6.25
C ALA A 567 -19.36 -3.95 -6.91
N VAL A 568 -20.55 -3.90 -6.30
CA VAL A 568 -21.78 -4.47 -6.86
C VAL A 568 -22.13 -3.82 -8.20
N LYS A 569 -22.07 -2.48 -8.31
CA LYS A 569 -22.30 -1.79 -9.59
C LYS A 569 -21.29 -2.17 -10.67
N SER A 570 -20.04 -2.39 -10.29
CA SER A 570 -19.00 -2.87 -11.20
C SER A 570 -19.29 -4.30 -11.66
N GLU A 571 -19.68 -5.20 -10.74
CA GLU A 571 -20.03 -6.59 -11.03
C GLU A 571 -21.25 -6.68 -11.96
N LEU A 572 -22.22 -5.79 -11.77
CA LEU A 572 -23.40 -5.67 -12.64
C LEU A 572 -23.12 -4.91 -13.96
N ASN A 573 -21.93 -4.33 -14.14
CA ASN A 573 -21.53 -3.53 -15.32
C ASN A 573 -22.47 -2.33 -15.60
N ILE A 574 -22.84 -1.60 -14.55
CA ILE A 574 -23.78 -0.46 -14.62
C ILE A 574 -23.17 0.88 -14.20
N LEU A 575 -21.85 0.93 -13.97
CA LEU A 575 -21.11 2.19 -13.83
C LEU A 575 -21.06 2.87 -15.20
N HIS A 576 -21.34 4.18 -15.25
CA HIS A 576 -21.20 4.98 -16.46
C HIS A 576 -20.66 6.36 -16.14
N ASP A 577 -19.98 6.96 -17.11
CA ASP A 577 -19.69 8.40 -17.11
C ASP A 577 -20.94 9.25 -17.42
N SER A 578 -20.77 10.57 -17.42
CA SER A 578 -21.83 11.54 -17.76
C SER A 578 -22.35 11.40 -19.20
N ASN A 579 -21.61 10.75 -20.09
CA ASN A 579 -21.99 10.48 -21.48
C ASN A 579 -22.67 9.11 -21.64
N GLY A 580 -22.81 8.32 -20.56
CA GLY A 580 -23.40 6.99 -20.59
C GLY A 580 -22.46 5.90 -21.09
N LYS A 581 -21.15 6.18 -21.18
CA LYS A 581 -20.14 5.18 -21.53
C LYS A 581 -19.82 4.32 -20.31
N SER A 582 -19.93 3.00 -20.45
CA SER A 582 -19.57 2.02 -19.41
C SER A 582 -18.07 1.94 -19.18
#